data_AF-A0A915YRJ4-F1
#
_entry.id   AF-A0A915YRJ4-F1
#
_cell.length_a   1.000
_cell.length_b   1.000
_cell.length_c   1.000
_cell.angle_alpha   90.00
_cell.angle_beta   90.00
_cell.angle_gamma   90.00
#
_symmetry.space_group_name_H-M   'P 1'
#
loop_
_entity.id
_entity.type
_entity.pdbx_description
1 polymer ?
#
loop_
_entity_poly.entity_id
_entity_poly.type
_entity_poly.pdbx_seq_one_letter_code
_entity_poly.pdbx_strand_id
1 'polypeptide(L)'
;MSKSSVTRIINIYEKWACVTNPYKGISGRRKLFSRNDMYILQNLIRNKVNWYLDELVSEMENLTGKRASIATLWRSLHYLGITRKKLQKEAYERSEIMRAHYLGIIGSCNESLSW
;
A
#
# COMPACT_ATOMS: atom_id res chain seq x y z
N MET A 1 31.65 -32.69 8.56
CA MET A 1 30.18 -32.47 8.57
C MET A 1 29.60 -33.09 9.83
N SER A 2 28.63 -32.43 10.47
CA SER A 2 27.99 -32.96 11.68
C SER A 2 27.05 -34.13 11.35
N LYS A 3 26.92 -35.11 12.27
CA LYS A 3 25.90 -36.17 12.19
C LYS A 3 24.50 -35.59 11.95
N SER A 4 24.16 -34.52 12.66
CA SER A 4 22.85 -33.85 12.52
C SER A 4 22.59 -33.30 11.12
N SER A 5 23.64 -32.81 10.43
CA SER A 5 23.52 -32.33 9.05
C SER A 5 23.26 -33.47 8.07
N VAL A 6 23.93 -34.61 8.27
CA VAL A 6 23.76 -35.81 7.43
C VAL A 6 22.36 -36.40 7.60
N THR A 7 21.89 -36.58 8.84
CA THR A 7 20.54 -37.07 9.13
C THR A 7 19.47 -36.15 8.53
N ARG A 8 19.66 -34.83 8.60
CA ARG A 8 18.74 -33.86 7.98
C ARG A 8 18.67 -34.01 6.47
N ILE A 9 19.81 -34.23 5.80
CA ILE A 9 19.88 -34.40 4.34
C ILE A 9 19.19 -35.70 3.92
N ILE A 10 19.44 -36.81 4.64
CA ILE A 10 18.78 -38.10 4.40
C ILE A 10 17.26 -37.96 4.53
N ASN A 11 16.77 -37.37 5.62
CA ASN A 11 15.33 -37.18 5.84
C ASN A 11 14.67 -36.29 4.75
N ILE A 12 15.39 -35.29 4.23
CA ILE A 12 14.89 -34.46 3.13
C ILE A 12 14.80 -35.28 1.84
N TYR A 13 15.83 -36.09 1.55
CA TYR A 13 15.86 -36.94 0.36
C TYR A 13 14.79 -38.04 0.41
N GLU A 14 14.62 -38.74 1.52
CA GLU A 14 13.57 -39.77 1.68
C GLU A 14 12.16 -39.21 1.48
N LYS A 15 11.93 -37.96 1.91
CA LYS A 15 10.60 -37.34 1.88
C LYS A 15 10.24 -36.68 0.55
N TRP A 16 11.24 -36.17 -0.18
CA TRP A 16 11.01 -35.34 -1.38
C TRP A 16 11.80 -35.79 -2.62
N ALA A 17 12.57 -36.89 -2.54
CA ALA A 17 13.47 -37.39 -3.58
C ALA A 17 14.47 -36.33 -4.12
N CYS A 18 14.74 -35.31 -3.31
CA CYS A 18 15.50 -34.12 -3.70
C CYS A 18 16.27 -33.62 -2.49
N VAL A 19 17.53 -33.22 -2.68
CA VAL A 19 18.41 -32.70 -1.59
C VAL A 19 18.11 -31.22 -1.29
N THR A 20 17.36 -30.55 -2.16
CA THR A 20 16.92 -29.18 -1.98
C THR A 20 15.76 -29.11 -1.00
N ASN A 21 15.89 -28.28 0.04
CA ASN A 21 14.78 -28.02 0.96
C ASN A 21 13.59 -27.40 0.18
N PRO A 22 12.39 -28.00 0.16
CA PRO A 22 11.23 -27.46 -0.54
C PRO A 22 10.76 -26.11 0.03
N TYR A 23 11.11 -25.81 1.28
CA TYR A 23 10.86 -24.51 1.90
C TYR A 23 11.95 -23.47 1.61
N LYS A 24 12.98 -23.81 0.84
CA LYS A 24 14.03 -22.87 0.42
C LYS A 24 13.41 -21.82 -0.50
N GLY A 25 13.25 -20.61 0.02
CA GLY A 25 12.60 -19.48 -0.67
C GLY A 25 11.21 -19.12 -0.14
N ILE A 26 10.59 -20.00 0.65
CA ILE A 26 9.34 -19.70 1.38
C ILE A 26 9.73 -19.09 2.72
N SER A 27 10.23 -17.85 2.70
CA SER A 27 10.58 -17.13 3.92
C SER A 27 9.48 -16.16 4.33
N GLY A 28 8.93 -16.35 5.53
CA GLY A 28 8.13 -15.34 6.24
C GLY A 28 6.60 -15.44 6.11
N ARG A 29 5.93 -14.49 6.76
CA ARG A 29 4.46 -14.32 6.76
C ARG A 29 4.00 -13.91 5.35
N ARG A 30 2.91 -14.51 4.87
CA ARG A 30 2.26 -14.12 3.60
C ARG A 30 1.92 -12.62 3.64
N LYS A 31 2.25 -11.91 2.55
CA LYS A 31 1.88 -10.49 2.38
C LYS A 31 0.36 -10.36 2.44
N LEU A 32 -0.12 -9.28 3.06
CA LEU A 32 -1.56 -8.98 3.17
C LEU A 32 -2.18 -8.75 1.78
N PHE A 33 -1.45 -8.04 0.92
CA PHE A 33 -1.82 -7.85 -0.47
C PHE A 33 -1.26 -8.98 -1.34
N SER A 34 -2.16 -9.60 -2.10
CA SER A 34 -1.83 -10.51 -3.20
C SER A 34 -1.27 -9.72 -4.38
N ARG A 35 -0.69 -10.43 -5.34
CA ARG A 35 -0.17 -9.84 -6.58
C ARG A 35 -1.28 -9.11 -7.37
N ASN A 36 -2.51 -9.62 -7.33
CA ASN A 36 -3.67 -8.99 -7.94
C ASN A 36 -4.03 -7.66 -7.25
N ASP A 37 -4.08 -7.67 -5.92
CA ASP A 37 -4.36 -6.48 -5.12
C ASP A 37 -3.31 -5.37 -5.37
N MET A 38 -2.06 -5.75 -5.59
CA MET A 38 -1.00 -4.80 -5.96
C MET A 38 -1.24 -4.16 -7.34
N TYR A 39 -1.84 -4.89 -8.28
CA TYR A 39 -2.22 -4.34 -9.60
C TYR A 39 -3.40 -3.36 -9.47
N ILE A 40 -4.39 -3.70 -8.65
CA ILE A 40 -5.51 -2.81 -8.33
C ILE A 40 -5.00 -1.51 -7.70
N LEU A 41 -4.11 -1.62 -6.71
CA LEU A 41 -3.48 -0.47 -6.07
C LEU A 41 -2.73 0.40 -7.08
N GLN A 42 -1.95 -0.21 -7.99
CA GLN A 42 -1.22 0.52 -9.02
C GLN A 42 -2.16 1.27 -9.97
N ASN A 43 -3.28 0.66 -10.36
CA ASN A 43 -4.29 1.30 -11.21
C ASN A 43 -5.01 2.44 -10.48
N LEU A 44 -5.35 2.25 -9.21
CA LEU A 44 -5.95 3.29 -8.37
C LEU A 44 -5.04 4.52 -8.32
N ILE A 45 -3.75 4.33 -8.09
CA ILE A 45 -2.81 5.44 -7.99
C ILE A 45 -2.62 6.12 -9.34
N ARG A 46 -2.57 5.36 -10.44
CA ARG A 46 -2.47 5.95 -11.79
C ARG A 46 -3.69 6.79 -12.15
N ASN A 47 -4.89 6.32 -11.79
CA ASN A 47 -6.14 6.99 -12.13
C ASN A 47 -6.47 8.14 -11.17
N LYS A 48 -6.03 8.04 -9.91
CA LYS A 48 -6.41 8.95 -8.82
C LYS A 48 -5.18 9.28 -7.94
N VAL A 49 -4.19 9.93 -8.53
CA VAL A 49 -2.92 10.32 -7.87
C VAL A 49 -3.14 11.22 -6.63
N ASN A 50 -4.27 11.94 -6.59
CA ASN A 50 -4.54 13.06 -5.66
C ASN A 50 -5.39 12.67 -4.44
N TRP A 51 -5.54 11.38 -4.15
CA TRP A 51 -6.34 10.87 -3.02
C TRP A 51 -5.51 10.77 -1.76
N TYR A 52 -6.14 11.06 -0.61
CA TYR A 52 -5.47 10.91 0.67
C TYR A 52 -5.26 9.42 0.98
N LEU A 53 -4.29 9.16 1.86
CA LEU A 53 -3.85 7.80 2.13
C LEU A 53 -4.91 6.96 2.85
N ASP A 54 -5.71 7.59 3.71
CA ASP A 54 -6.88 7.03 4.37
C ASP A 54 -8.01 6.74 3.37
N GLU A 55 -8.27 7.62 2.41
CA GLU A 55 -9.22 7.37 1.32
C GLU A 55 -8.78 6.17 0.47
N LEU A 56 -7.48 6.09 0.16
CA LEU A 56 -6.89 4.93 -0.54
C LEU A 56 -7.01 3.64 0.27
N VAL A 57 -6.88 3.69 1.60
CA VAL A 57 -7.10 2.53 2.47
C VAL A 57 -8.56 2.10 2.40
N SER A 58 -9.51 3.05 2.48
CA SER A 58 -10.94 2.74 2.40
C SER A 58 -11.32 2.15 1.05
N GLU A 59 -10.78 2.68 -0.05
CA GLU A 59 -11.07 2.19 -1.39
C GLU A 59 -10.46 0.81 -1.64
N MET A 60 -9.24 0.57 -1.13
CA MET A 60 -8.61 -0.76 -1.16
C MET A 60 -9.40 -1.78 -0.34
N GLU A 61 -9.99 -1.38 0.79
CA GLU A 61 -10.89 -2.20 1.59
C GLU A 61 -12.17 -2.53 0.81
N ASN A 62 -12.76 -1.56 0.11
CA ASN A 62 -13.94 -1.77 -0.73
C ASN A 62 -13.67 -2.73 -1.90
N LEU A 63 -12.53 -2.60 -2.58
CA LEU A 63 -12.22 -3.41 -3.76
C LEU A 63 -11.69 -4.81 -3.43
N THR A 64 -10.93 -4.93 -2.34
CA THR A 64 -10.25 -6.20 -1.99
C THR A 64 -10.95 -6.94 -0.85
N GLY A 65 -11.84 -6.27 -0.10
CA GLY A 65 -12.41 -6.78 1.15
C GLY A 65 -11.39 -6.89 2.28
N LYS A 66 -10.19 -6.32 2.12
CA LYS A 66 -9.07 -6.46 3.05
C LYS A 66 -8.79 -5.15 3.77
N ARG A 67 -8.99 -5.18 5.08
CA ARG A 67 -8.55 -4.10 5.99
C ARG A 67 -7.04 -4.04 6.03
N ALA A 68 -6.48 -3.05 5.34
CA ALA A 68 -5.06 -2.72 5.43
C ALA A 68 -4.88 -1.52 6.36
N SER A 69 -3.90 -1.59 7.26
CA SER A 69 -3.49 -0.40 7.99
C SER A 69 -2.78 0.58 7.06
N ILE A 70 -2.82 1.87 7.40
CA ILE A 70 -2.09 2.94 6.70
C ILE A 70 -0.61 2.57 6.49
N ALA A 71 0.03 2.00 7.52
CA ALA A 71 1.42 1.54 7.44
C ALA A 71 1.62 0.40 6.43
N THR A 72 0.64 -0.48 6.29
CA THR A 72 0.69 -1.59 5.32
C THR A 72 0.57 -1.06 3.90
N LEU A 73 -0.34 -0.11 3.67
CA LEU A 73 -0.48 0.56 2.37
C LEU A 73 0.80 1.33 2.01
N TRP A 74 1.41 2.03 2.96
CA TRP A 74 2.71 2.70 2.76
C TRP A 74 3.82 1.75 2.31
N ARG A 75 3.94 0.58 2.96
CA ARG A 75 4.95 -0.43 2.57
C ARG A 75 4.70 -0.94 1.15
N SER A 76 3.44 -1.10 0.76
CA SER A 76 3.05 -1.48 -0.61
C SER A 76 3.36 -0.39 -1.63
N LEU A 77 3.08 0.87 -1.30
CA LEU A 77 3.42 2.04 -2.13
C LEU A 77 4.93 2.18 -2.33
N HIS A 78 5.69 2.01 -1.25
CA HIS A 78 7.15 2.02 -1.31
C HIS A 78 7.67 0.88 -2.19
N TYR A 79 7.08 -0.31 -2.09
CA TYR A 79 7.41 -1.44 -2.98
C TYR A 79 7.10 -1.13 -4.46
N LEU A 80 6.07 -0.33 -4.74
CA LEU A 80 5.74 0.17 -6.09
C LEU A 80 6.63 1.34 -6.55
N GLY A 81 7.59 1.78 -5.74
CA GLY A 81 8.52 2.88 -6.07
C GLY A 81 7.94 4.28 -5.92
N ILE A 82 6.77 4.43 -5.30
CA ILE A 82 6.13 5.73 -5.13
C ILE A 82 6.71 6.41 -3.89
N THR A 83 7.39 7.53 -4.10
CA THR A 83 8.01 8.30 -3.03
C THR A 83 7.00 9.22 -2.34
N ARG A 84 7.13 9.34 -1.01
CA ARG A 84 6.31 10.22 -0.17
C ARG A 84 6.20 11.67 -0.67
N LYS A 85 7.29 12.23 -1.20
CA LYS A 85 7.32 13.60 -1.73
C LYS A 85 6.31 13.83 -2.85
N LYS A 86 6.12 12.84 -3.73
CA LYS A 86 5.20 12.94 -4.87
C LYS A 86 3.74 12.97 -4.40
N LEU A 87 3.41 12.14 -3.41
CA LEU A 87 2.07 12.07 -2.85
C LEU A 87 1.73 13.30 -1.98
N GLN A 88 2.71 13.80 -1.23
CA GLN A 88 2.50 14.93 -0.31
C GLN A 88 2.37 16.27 -1.04
N LYS A 89 3.09 16.46 -2.16
CA LYS A 89 2.98 17.66 -2.99
C LYS A 89 1.55 17.84 -3.52
N GLU A 90 1.01 16.80 -4.15
CA GLU A 90 -0.34 16.80 -4.72
C GLU A 90 -1.43 17.00 -3.64
N ALA A 91 -1.25 16.39 -2.46
CA ALA A 91 -2.17 16.58 -1.33
C ALA A 91 -2.15 18.03 -0.80
N TYR A 92 -0.97 18.65 -0.76
CA TYR A 92 -0.81 20.03 -0.29
C TYR A 92 -1.48 21.03 -1.23
N GLU A 93 -1.29 20.88 -2.55
CA GLU A 93 -1.93 21.72 -3.57
C GLU A 93 -3.47 21.66 -3.48
N ARG A 94 -4.03 20.47 -3.23
CA ARG A 94 -5.48 20.31 -3.03
C ARG A 94 -5.99 20.99 -1.76
N SER A 95 -5.22 20.94 -0.68
CA SER A 95 -5.57 21.64 0.57
C SER A 95 -5.60 23.15 0.37
N GLU A 96 -4.66 23.70 -0.41
CA GLU A 96 -4.61 25.11 -0.77
C GLU A 96 -5.82 25.52 -1.63
N ILE A 97 -6.16 24.73 -2.66
CA ILE A 97 -7.35 24.97 -3.49
C ILE A 97 -8.64 24.95 -2.66
N MET A 98 -8.78 23.95 -1.78
CA MET A 98 -9.95 23.84 -0.90
C MET A 98 -10.06 25.03 0.04
N ARG A 99 -8.93 25.48 0.60
CA ARG A 99 -8.86 26.66 1.45
C ARG A 99 -9.21 27.93 0.68
N ALA A 100 -8.70 28.10 -0.54
CA ALA A 100 -9.01 29.24 -1.39
C ALA A 100 -10.51 29.29 -1.74
N HIS A 101 -11.10 28.14 -2.08
CA HIS A 101 -12.54 28.03 -2.35
C HIS A 101 -13.38 28.42 -1.12
N TYR A 102 -13.02 27.91 0.06
CA TYR A 102 -13.70 28.25 1.31
C TYR A 102 -13.60 29.75 1.65
N LEU A 103 -12.42 30.34 1.49
CA LEU A 103 -12.22 31.78 1.69
C LEU A 103 -13.04 32.62 0.71
N GLY A 104 -13.15 32.18 -0.55
CA GLY A 104 -14.00 32.85 -1.56
C GLY A 104 -15.48 32.84 -1.20
N ILE A 105 -16.01 31.70 -0.73
CA ILE A 105 -17.40 31.58 -0.27
C ILE A 105 -17.67 32.52 0.92
N ILE A 106 -16.79 32.51 1.94
CA ILE A 106 -16.94 33.39 3.11
C ILE A 106 -16.87 34.86 2.70
N GLY A 107 -15.92 35.24 1.85
CA GLY A 107 -15.79 36.60 1.33
C GLY A 107 -17.07 37.09 0.65
N SER A 108 -17.66 36.23 -0.21
CA SER A 108 -18.90 36.55 -0.92
C SER A 108 -20.13 36.70 -0.01
N CYS A 109 -20.19 35.92 1.08
CA CYS A 109 -21.27 36.06 2.07
C CYS A 109 -21.12 37.33 2.91
N ASN A 110 -19.90 37.80 3.16
CA ASN A 110 -19.64 38.98 3.98
C ASN A 110 -19.99 40.29 3.23
N GLU A 111 -19.87 40.29 1.90
CA GLU A 111 -20.26 41.40 1.02
C GLU A 111 -21.78 41.55 0.88
N SER A 112 -22.53 40.49 1.21
CA SER A 112 -24.00 40.48 1.17
C SER A 112 -24.67 41.01 2.45
N LEU A 113 -23.89 41.28 3.50
CA LEU A 113 -24.34 41.77 4.82
C LEU A 113 -23.90 43.22 5.11
N SER A 114 -23.28 43.89 4.13
CA SER A 114 -22.93 45.31 4.22
C SER A 114 -23.94 46.18 3.46
N TRP A 115 -25.20 46.21 3.94
CA TRP A 115 -26.21 47.25 3.66
C TRP A 115 -27.12 47.39 4.87
#